data_AF-A0A9N7UCM8-F1
#
_entry.id   AF-A0A9N7UCM8-F1
#
_cell.length_a   1.000
_cell.length_b   1.000
_cell.length_c   1.000
_cell.angle_alpha   90.00
_cell.angle_beta   90.00
_cell.angle_gamma   90.00
#
_symmetry.space_group_name_H-M   'P 1'
#
loop_
_entity.id
_entity.type
_entity.pdbx_description
1 polymer ?
#
loop_
_entity_poly.entity_id
_entity_poly.type
_entity_poly.pdbx_seq_one_letter_code
_entity_poly.pdbx_strand_id
1 'polypeptide(L)'
;MAELLSVDKDMAASFLNSVLNQLNWAFSEFIGMIQEIQQAAERPERNFVDTRQLKVCATCFDLSVSLLRVLEMTVTLVPEIFLDWSRPSAELLLRRLAQLLNQVLNRVTAEKNLFDRVVNLRLPGLESVDHYPILVAVTGILVRILVDGDRQG
;
A
#
# COMPACT_ATOMS: atom_id res chain seq x y z
N MET A 1 -21.12 -5.20 4.26
CA MET A 1 -20.11 -4.45 3.47
C MET A 1 -20.10 -4.91 2.02
N ALA A 2 -19.88 -6.19 1.72
CA ALA A 2 -19.90 -6.71 0.34
C ALA A 2 -21.20 -6.38 -0.42
N GLU A 3 -22.37 -6.65 0.18
CA GLU A 3 -23.68 -6.31 -0.41
C GLU A 3 -23.86 -4.82 -0.68
N LEU A 4 -23.35 -3.96 0.21
CA LEU A 4 -23.47 -2.52 0.05
C LEU A 4 -22.62 -2.02 -1.12
N LEU A 5 -21.39 -2.55 -1.25
CA LEU A 5 -20.46 -2.19 -2.34
C LEU A 5 -20.88 -2.79 -3.70
N SER A 6 -21.63 -3.89 -3.70
CA SER A 6 -22.14 -4.48 -4.94
C SER A 6 -23.36 -3.71 -5.48
N VAL A 7 -24.25 -3.24 -4.60
CA VAL A 7 -25.49 -2.53 -4.96
C VAL A 7 -25.26 -1.04 -5.24
N ASP A 8 -24.56 -0.33 -4.36
CA ASP A 8 -24.36 1.11 -4.48
C ASP A 8 -23.02 1.41 -5.16
N LYS A 9 -23.07 1.53 -6.49
CA LYS A 9 -21.89 1.71 -7.35
C LYS A 9 -21.16 3.04 -7.08
N ASP A 10 -21.91 4.10 -6.79
CA ASP A 10 -21.34 5.43 -6.57
C ASP A 10 -20.69 5.53 -5.19
N MET A 11 -21.34 4.97 -4.16
CA MET A 11 -20.73 4.83 -2.84
C MET A 11 -19.46 3.97 -2.91
N ALA A 12 -19.51 2.83 -3.60
CA ALA A 12 -18.36 1.94 -3.75
C ALA A 12 -17.18 2.65 -4.43
N ALA A 13 -17.44 3.38 -5.51
CA ALA A 13 -16.43 4.16 -6.20
C ALA A 13 -15.86 5.27 -5.30
N SER A 14 -16.70 6.01 -4.57
CA SER A 14 -16.27 7.06 -3.64
C SER A 14 -15.40 6.50 -2.52
N PHE A 15 -15.83 5.39 -1.91
CA PHE A 15 -15.09 4.69 -0.87
C PHE A 15 -13.70 4.24 -1.37
N LEU A 16 -13.64 3.53 -2.49
CA LEU A 16 -12.37 3.06 -3.05
C LEU A 16 -11.45 4.19 -3.47
N ASN A 17 -12.00 5.27 -4.06
CA ASN A 17 -11.21 6.45 -4.38
C ASN A 17 -10.60 7.07 -3.12
N SER A 18 -11.34 7.11 -2.00
CA SER A 18 -10.86 7.58 -0.71
C SER A 18 -9.75 6.68 -0.15
N VAL A 19 -9.94 5.36 -0.16
CA VAL A 19 -8.92 4.40 0.28
C VAL A 19 -7.65 4.52 -0.57
N LEU A 20 -7.78 4.56 -1.89
CA LEU A 20 -6.66 4.73 -2.82
C LEU A 20 -5.93 6.07 -2.59
N ASN A 21 -6.66 7.15 -2.33
CA ASN A 21 -6.06 8.47 -2.03
C ASN A 21 -5.27 8.43 -0.72
N GLN A 22 -5.88 7.91 0.34
CA GLN A 22 -5.25 7.81 1.66
C GLN A 22 -4.02 6.92 1.62
N LEU A 23 -4.05 5.84 0.84
CA LEU A 23 -2.93 4.93 0.70
C LEU A 23 -1.78 5.56 -0.09
N ASN A 24 -2.07 6.24 -1.20
CA ASN A 24 -1.05 7.01 -1.92
C ASN A 24 -0.38 8.04 -1.01
N TRP A 25 -1.17 8.76 -0.20
CA TRP A 25 -0.64 9.73 0.75
C TRP A 25 0.22 9.07 1.83
N ALA A 26 -0.32 8.09 2.56
CA ALA A 26 0.36 7.41 3.66
C ALA A 26 1.66 6.75 3.20
N PHE A 27 1.65 6.12 2.02
CA PHE A 27 2.83 5.49 1.45
C PHE A 27 3.88 6.52 1.01
N SER A 28 3.46 7.68 0.49
CA SER A 28 4.39 8.76 0.12
C SER A 28 5.07 9.36 1.35
N GLU A 29 4.31 9.63 2.41
CA GLU A 29 4.84 10.10 3.71
C GLU A 29 5.81 9.07 4.29
N PHE A 30 5.45 7.79 4.25
CA PHE A 30 6.32 6.71 4.70
C PHE A 30 7.65 6.68 3.96
N ILE A 31 7.63 6.75 2.62
CA ILE A 31 8.87 6.78 1.82
C ILE A 31 9.70 8.03 2.11
N GLY A 32 9.07 9.20 2.25
CA GLY A 32 9.77 10.43 2.63
C GLY A 32 10.50 10.29 3.96
N MET A 33 9.84 9.76 4.98
CA MET A 33 10.45 9.52 6.28
C MET A 33 11.58 8.49 6.23
N ILE A 34 11.43 7.39 5.47
CA ILE A 34 12.52 6.41 5.29
C ILE A 34 13.75 7.07 4.65
N GLN A 35 13.56 7.98 3.70
CA GLN A 35 14.66 8.73 3.10
C GLN A 35 15.37 9.61 4.12
N GLU A 36 14.62 10.35 4.94
CA GLU A 36 15.21 11.18 6.00
C GLU A 36 15.98 10.36 7.04
N ILE A 37 15.41 9.22 7.46
CA ILE A 37 16.04 8.30 8.42
C ILE A 37 17.35 7.75 7.84
N GLN A 38 17.34 7.29 6.59
CA GLN A 38 18.53 6.76 5.94
C GLN A 38 19.62 7.84 5.79
N GLN A 39 19.24 9.06 5.40
CA GLN A 39 20.20 10.17 5.30
C GLN A 39 20.78 10.58 6.66
N ALA A 40 19.99 10.50 7.73
CA ALA A 40 20.47 10.78 9.08
C ALA A 40 21.44 9.69 9.56
N ALA A 41 21.11 8.41 9.31
CA ALA A 41 21.94 7.27 9.69
C ALA A 41 23.30 7.22 8.97
N GLU A 42 23.40 7.76 7.76
CA GLU A 42 24.66 7.82 6.99
C GLU A 42 25.59 8.98 7.41
N ARG A 43 25.13 9.94 8.26
CA ARG A 43 25.95 11.08 8.67
C ARG A 43 26.92 10.70 9.81
N PRO A 44 28.25 10.86 9.63
CA PRO A 44 29.24 10.46 10.63
C PRO A 44 29.18 11.24 11.95
N GLU A 45 28.55 12.42 11.97
CA GLU A 45 28.47 13.29 13.16
C GLU A 45 27.09 13.31 13.84
N ARG A 46 26.09 12.53 13.37
CA ARG A 46 24.73 12.52 13.94
C ARG A 46 24.10 11.12 13.94
N ASN A 47 24.55 10.26 14.87
CA ASN A 47 23.99 8.92 15.07
C ASN A 47 22.61 8.89 15.76
N PHE A 48 21.94 10.03 15.97
CA PHE A 48 20.66 10.07 16.69
C PHE A 48 19.52 10.46 15.76
N VAL A 49 18.76 9.46 15.33
CA VAL A 49 17.44 9.66 14.74
C VAL A 49 16.44 9.83 15.89
N ASP A 50 15.62 10.88 15.83
CA ASP A 50 14.63 11.13 16.87
C ASP A 50 13.64 9.95 16.95
N THR A 51 13.54 9.32 18.12
CA THR A 51 12.61 8.22 18.37
C THR A 51 11.16 8.57 18.02
N ARG A 52 10.77 9.85 18.14
CA ARG A 52 9.44 10.29 17.70
C ARG A 52 9.27 10.14 16.19
N GLN A 53 10.27 10.53 15.39
CA GLN A 53 10.22 10.39 13.93
C GLN A 53 10.14 8.91 13.52
N LEU A 54 10.90 8.04 14.19
CA LEU A 54 10.82 6.58 13.96
C LEU A 54 9.40 6.05 14.19
N LYS A 55 8.76 6.45 15.29
CA LYS A 55 7.38 6.04 15.59
C LYS A 55 6.36 6.55 14.57
N VAL A 56 6.52 7.78 14.07
CA VAL A 56 5.65 8.33 13.02
C VAL A 56 5.87 7.55 11.70
N CYS A 57 7.12 7.21 11.38
CA CYS A 57 7.46 6.38 10.22
C CYS A 57 6.78 5.02 10.29
N ALA A 58 6.90 4.31 11.42
CA ALA A 58 6.20 3.05 11.65
C ALA A 58 4.68 3.20 11.55
N THR A 59 4.11 4.29 12.09
CA THR A 59 2.67 4.56 11.99
C THR A 59 2.21 4.72 10.54
N CYS A 60 2.96 5.45 9.71
CA CYS A 60 2.65 5.59 8.28
C CYS A 60 2.80 4.27 7.52
N PHE A 61 3.76 3.43 7.89
CA PHE A 61 3.87 2.08 7.36
C PHE A 61 2.65 1.23 7.72
N ASP A 62 2.29 1.17 9.00
CA ASP A 62 1.16 0.39 9.50
C ASP A 62 -0.17 0.84 8.88
N LEU A 63 -0.35 2.16 8.70
CA LEU A 63 -1.50 2.73 7.99
C LEU A 63 -1.51 2.29 6.52
N SER A 64 -0.37 2.33 5.84
CA SER A 64 -0.24 1.88 4.45
C SER A 64 -0.62 0.40 4.30
N VAL A 65 -0.10 -0.45 5.19
CA VAL A 65 -0.43 -1.88 5.21
C VAL A 65 -1.92 -2.09 5.50
N SER A 66 -2.49 -1.38 6.47
CA SER A 66 -3.90 -1.48 6.83
C SER A 66 -4.82 -1.12 5.66
N LEU A 67 -4.51 -0.05 4.92
CA LEU A 67 -5.26 0.36 3.73
C LEU A 67 -5.09 -0.63 2.58
N LEU A 68 -3.89 -1.22 2.39
CA LEU A 68 -3.70 -2.33 1.44
C LEU A 68 -4.55 -3.54 1.81
N ARG A 69 -4.66 -3.90 3.09
CA ARG A 69 -5.54 -4.98 3.54
C ARG A 69 -7.02 -4.68 3.30
N VAL A 70 -7.45 -3.43 3.43
CA VAL A 70 -8.82 -3.01 3.07
C VAL A 70 -9.06 -3.19 1.57
N LEU A 71 -8.09 -2.84 0.72
CA LEU A 71 -8.17 -3.08 -0.72
C LEU A 71 -8.20 -4.57 -1.04
N GLU A 72 -7.31 -5.38 -0.45
CA GLU A 72 -7.27 -6.83 -0.58
C GLU A 72 -8.62 -7.47 -0.23
N MET A 73 -9.19 -7.09 0.92
CA MET A 73 -10.51 -7.54 1.34
C MET A 73 -11.59 -7.14 0.33
N THR A 74 -11.56 -5.91 -0.18
CA THR A 74 -12.57 -5.42 -1.14
C THR A 74 -12.50 -6.15 -2.47
N VAL A 75 -11.29 -6.34 -3.01
CA VAL A 75 -11.05 -7.10 -4.25
C VAL A 75 -11.47 -8.56 -4.08
N THR A 76 -11.31 -9.13 -2.88
CA THR A 76 -11.72 -10.50 -2.57
C THR A 76 -13.24 -10.66 -2.49
N LEU A 77 -13.92 -9.71 -1.85
CA LEU A 77 -15.35 -9.81 -1.60
C LEU A 77 -16.22 -9.37 -2.78
N VAL A 78 -15.76 -8.36 -3.54
CA VAL A 78 -16.55 -7.75 -4.62
C VAL A 78 -15.63 -7.41 -5.81
N PRO A 79 -15.06 -8.44 -6.48
CA PRO A 79 -14.13 -8.24 -7.58
C PRO A 79 -14.77 -7.51 -8.78
N GLU A 80 -16.09 -7.57 -8.92
CA GLU A 80 -16.81 -6.91 -10.03
C GLU A 80 -16.64 -5.40 -10.01
N ILE A 81 -16.29 -4.78 -8.88
CA ILE A 81 -16.03 -3.33 -8.83
C ILE A 81 -14.86 -2.94 -9.75
N PHE A 82 -13.89 -3.85 -9.95
CA PHE A 82 -12.72 -3.64 -10.81
C PHE A 82 -12.85 -4.32 -12.17
N LEU A 83 -13.66 -5.37 -12.29
CA LEU A 83 -13.69 -6.25 -13.46
C LEU A 83 -14.96 -6.14 -14.32
N ASP A 84 -16.06 -5.59 -13.78
CA ASP A 84 -17.29 -5.36 -14.54
C ASP A 84 -17.17 -4.08 -15.37
N TRP A 85 -16.81 -4.23 -16.64
CA TRP A 85 -16.68 -3.14 -17.60
C TRP A 85 -17.99 -2.40 -17.90
N SER A 86 -19.16 -2.90 -17.46
CA SER A 86 -20.41 -2.12 -17.50
C SER A 86 -20.45 -1.02 -16.44
N ARG A 87 -19.58 -1.06 -15.42
CA ARG A 87 -19.44 -0.01 -14.41
C ARG A 87 -18.53 1.11 -14.94
N PRO A 88 -19.00 2.36 -15.02
CA PRO A 88 -18.20 3.48 -15.53
C PRO A 88 -16.88 3.72 -14.77
N SER A 89 -16.81 3.32 -13.49
CA SER A 89 -15.64 3.52 -12.64
C SER A 89 -14.63 2.37 -12.69
N ALA A 90 -14.95 1.20 -13.27
CA ALA A 90 -14.12 0.01 -13.20
C ALA A 90 -12.73 0.23 -13.80
N GLU A 91 -12.65 0.75 -15.02
CA GLU A 91 -11.38 1.02 -15.71
C GLU A 91 -10.50 2.00 -14.90
N LEU A 92 -11.09 3.09 -14.42
CA LEU A 92 -10.38 4.10 -13.65
C LEU A 92 -9.84 3.50 -12.33
N LEU A 93 -10.68 2.77 -11.60
CA LEU A 93 -10.31 2.15 -10.33
C LEU A 93 -9.21 1.10 -10.53
N LEU A 94 -9.33 0.26 -11.56
CA LEU A 94 -8.32 -0.74 -11.89
C LEU A 94 -6.98 -0.11 -12.27
N ARG A 95 -7.01 0.95 -13.10
CA ARG A 95 -5.80 1.69 -13.48
C ARG A 95 -5.10 2.30 -12.25
N ARG A 96 -5.86 2.93 -11.37
CA ARG A 96 -5.33 3.53 -10.13
C ARG A 96 -4.76 2.48 -9.18
N LEU A 97 -5.45 1.34 -9.05
CA LEU A 97 -4.97 0.22 -8.25
C LEU A 97 -3.66 -0.33 -8.82
N ALA A 98 -3.59 -0.60 -10.13
CA ALA A 98 -2.38 -1.10 -10.78
C ALA A 98 -1.19 -0.15 -10.63
N GLN A 99 -1.41 1.16 -10.79
CA GLN A 99 -0.37 2.18 -10.56
C GLN A 99 0.17 2.16 -9.13
N LEU A 100 -0.74 2.09 -8.15
CA LEU A 100 -0.39 2.04 -6.74
C LEU A 100 0.40 0.75 -6.43
N LEU A 101 -0.09 -0.43 -6.83
CA LEU A 101 0.60 -1.69 -6.57
C LEU A 101 2.00 -1.70 -7.19
N ASN A 102 2.12 -1.20 -8.42
CA ASN A 102 3.41 -1.06 -9.09
C ASN A 102 4.35 -0.12 -8.32
N GLN A 103 3.85 1.02 -7.82
CA GLN A 103 4.64 1.94 -7.00
C GLN A 103 5.13 1.27 -5.72
N VAL A 104 4.26 0.53 -5.01
CA VAL A 104 4.63 -0.19 -3.79
C VAL A 104 5.70 -1.23 -4.09
N LEU A 105 5.48 -2.10 -5.09
CA LEU A 105 6.44 -3.13 -5.48
C LEU A 105 7.80 -2.53 -5.82
N ASN A 106 7.86 -1.52 -6.70
CA ASN A 106 9.12 -0.90 -7.10
C ASN A 106 9.91 -0.31 -5.91
N ARG A 107 9.23 0.15 -4.86
CA ARG A 107 9.87 0.77 -3.70
C ARG A 107 10.26 -0.22 -2.60
N VAL A 108 9.60 -1.36 -2.53
CA VAL A 108 9.84 -2.39 -1.50
C VAL A 108 10.74 -3.50 -2.02
N THR A 109 10.66 -3.87 -3.30
CA THR A 109 11.39 -5.03 -3.85
C THR A 109 12.65 -4.69 -4.64
N ALA A 110 12.91 -3.42 -4.95
CA ALA A 110 14.12 -3.05 -5.69
C ALA A 110 15.41 -3.40 -4.89
N GLU A 111 16.41 -3.96 -5.54
CA GLU A 111 17.66 -4.35 -4.86
C GLU A 111 18.40 -3.13 -4.28
N LYS A 112 18.94 -3.27 -3.05
CA LYS A 112 19.74 -2.25 -2.35
C LYS A 112 19.06 -0.88 -2.25
N ASN A 113 17.73 -0.89 -2.24
CA ASN A 113 16.89 0.29 -2.21
C ASN A 113 16.84 0.91 -0.79
N LEU A 114 16.19 2.08 -0.69
CA LEU A 114 16.04 2.81 0.56
C LEU A 114 15.34 2.00 1.67
N PHE A 115 14.32 1.23 1.30
CA PHE A 115 13.53 0.44 2.23
C PHE A 115 14.37 -0.68 2.85
N ASP A 116 15.05 -1.47 2.01
CA ASP A 116 15.95 -2.55 2.42
C ASP A 116 17.04 -2.04 3.36
N ARG A 117 17.65 -0.88 3.07
CA ARG A 117 18.65 -0.28 3.97
C ARG A 117 18.07 0.03 5.34
N VAL A 118 16.90 0.68 5.43
CA VAL A 118 16.32 1.07 6.72
C VAL A 118 15.86 -0.13 7.53
N VAL A 119 15.23 -1.14 6.89
CA VAL A 119 14.84 -2.39 7.56
C VAL A 119 16.07 -3.09 8.15
N ASN A 120 17.19 -3.11 7.42
CA ASN A 120 18.43 -3.72 7.88
C ASN A 120 19.14 -2.95 9.02
N LEU A 121 18.82 -1.66 9.25
CA LEU A 121 19.36 -0.91 10.39
C LEU A 121 18.79 -1.38 11.74
N ARG A 122 17.61 -2.03 11.75
CA ARG A 122 16.94 -2.53 12.96
C ARG A 122 16.84 -1.48 14.08
N LEU A 123 16.47 -0.25 13.70
CA LEU A 123 16.33 0.86 14.64
C LEU A 123 15.14 0.61 15.61
N PRO A 124 15.30 0.88 16.91
CA PRO A 124 14.21 0.74 17.88
C PRO A 124 13.07 1.72 17.55
N GLY A 125 11.84 1.21 17.45
CA GLY A 125 10.66 1.97 17.02
C GLY A 125 10.25 1.74 15.56
N LEU A 126 10.97 0.92 14.79
CA LEU A 126 10.60 0.50 13.42
C LEU A 126 10.31 -1.02 13.33
N GLU A 127 9.95 -1.67 14.44
CA GLU A 127 9.82 -3.14 14.50
C GLU A 127 8.72 -3.69 13.58
N SER A 128 7.68 -2.90 13.27
CA SER A 128 6.63 -3.30 12.35
C SER A 128 7.01 -3.13 10.88
N VAL A 129 8.05 -2.35 10.58
CA VAL A 129 8.47 -2.03 9.21
C VAL A 129 9.30 -3.17 8.64
N ASP A 130 8.64 -4.01 7.83
CA ASP A 130 9.27 -5.15 7.16
C ASP A 130 8.64 -5.36 5.76
N HIS A 131 9.31 -6.10 4.90
CA HIS A 131 8.86 -6.45 3.56
C HIS A 131 7.60 -7.32 3.61
N TYR A 132 7.51 -8.26 4.55
CA TYR A 132 6.45 -9.27 4.53
C TYR A 132 5.02 -8.71 4.68
N PRO A 133 4.71 -7.83 5.67
CA PRO A 133 3.36 -7.32 5.87
C PRO A 133 2.78 -6.60 4.64
N ILE A 134 3.61 -5.85 3.93
CA ILE A 134 3.21 -5.08 2.76
C ILE A 134 3.12 -5.95 1.50
N LEU A 135 4.10 -6.83 1.28
CA LEU A 135 4.13 -7.70 0.09
C LEU A 135 2.99 -8.73 0.10
N VAL A 136 2.64 -9.28 1.26
CA VAL A 136 1.51 -10.22 1.36
C VAL A 136 0.21 -9.59 0.87
N ALA A 137 -0.09 -8.36 1.30
CA ALA A 137 -1.33 -7.68 0.88
C ALA A 137 -1.33 -7.37 -0.62
N VAL A 138 -0.20 -6.91 -1.16
CA VAL A 138 -0.04 -6.64 -2.60
C VAL A 138 -0.20 -7.91 -3.42
N THR A 139 0.45 -9.00 -3.02
CA THR A 139 0.33 -10.29 -3.69
C THR A 139 -1.10 -10.83 -3.64
N GLY A 140 -1.78 -10.71 -2.49
CA GLY A 140 -3.18 -11.12 -2.35
C GLY A 140 -4.12 -10.39 -3.32
N ILE A 141 -3.94 -9.06 -3.46
CA ILE A 141 -4.69 -8.26 -4.44
C ILE A 141 -4.41 -8.76 -5.87
N LEU A 142 -3.14 -8.93 -6.24
CA LEU A 142 -2.76 -9.35 -7.60
C LEU A 142 -3.30 -10.73 -7.94
N VAL A 143 -3.13 -11.70 -7.04
CA VAL A 143 -3.64 -13.07 -7.22
C VAL A 143 -5.15 -13.04 -7.41
N ARG A 144 -5.87 -12.25 -6.62
CA ARG A 144 -7.33 -12.20 -6.71
C ARG A 144 -7.80 -11.58 -8.03
N ILE A 145 -7.19 -10.48 -8.48
CA ILE A 145 -7.50 -9.85 -9.77
C ILE A 145 -7.23 -10.81 -10.93
N LEU A 146 -6.10 -11.51 -10.92
CA LEU A 146 -5.74 -12.43 -12.01
C LEU A 146 -6.67 -13.65 -12.05
N VAL A 147 -6.95 -14.25 -10.89
CA VAL A 147 -7.83 -15.43 -10.81
C VAL A 147 -9.27 -15.11 -11.19
N ASP A 148 -9.80 -13.96 -10.78
CA ASP A 148 -11.17 -13.57 -11.13
C ASP A 148 -11.28 -12.97 -12.54
N GLY A 149 -10.22 -12.33 -13.03
CA GLY A 149 -10.14 -11.79 -14.40
C GLY A 149 -10.27 -12.88 -15.45
N ASP A 150 -9.59 -14.01 -15.27
CA ASP A 150 -9.69 -15.18 -16.15
C ASP A 150 -11.09 -15.83 -16.18
N ARG A 151 -11.94 -15.57 -15.18
CA ARG A 151 -13.29 -16.14 -15.09
C ARG A 151 -14.35 -15.27 -15.77
N GLN A 152 -14.03 -14.01 -16.06
CA GLN A 152 -14.95 -13.04 -16.66
C GLN A 152 -14.67 -12.75 -18.14
N GLY A 153 -13.51 -13.19 -18.67
CA GLY A 153 -13.19 -13.20 -20.10
C GLY A 153 -13.62 -14.48 -20.81
#